data_AF-A0A0K0DCA2-F1
#
_entry.id   AF-A0A0K0DCA2-F1
#
_cell.length_a   1.000
_cell.length_b   1.000
_cell.length_c   1.000
_cell.angle_alpha   90.00
_cell.angle_beta   90.00
_cell.angle_gamma   90.00
#
_symmetry.space_group_name_H-M   'P 1'
#
loop_
_entity.id
_entity.type
_entity.pdbx_description
1 polymer ?
#
loop_
_entity_poly.entity_id
_entity_poly.type
_entity_poly.pdbx_seq_one_letter_code
_entity_poly.pdbx_strand_id
1 'polypeptide(L)'
;MESFDVTALYTNVSNDFAMQVIFELLVEHEGKIKMHGLSIQQLMALLKECLNCSIFRWSGKYYAQIRGLAMGQRLAPSLAIAFMSRVEAPVLSLRPLLYCRYIDDCFIVFSTQEEMDKCFELLNEQSQYTKFTREKPKDDWLPFLNVQIN
;
A
#
# COMPACT_ATOMS: atom_id res chain seq x y z
N MET A 1 -16.70 12.21 -6.61
CA MET A 1 -15.59 11.91 -5.69
C MET A 1 -16.00 10.75 -4.82
N GLU A 2 -15.08 9.85 -4.49
CA GLU A 2 -15.32 8.71 -3.56
C GLU A 2 -14.04 8.50 -2.74
N SER A 3 -14.18 7.93 -1.54
CA SER A 3 -13.04 7.54 -0.69
C SER A 3 -12.95 6.02 -0.66
N PHE A 4 -11.75 5.49 -0.88
CA PHE A 4 -11.50 4.06 -0.82
C PHE A 4 -10.58 3.75 0.35
N ASP A 5 -10.79 2.60 0.98
CA ASP A 5 -9.96 2.08 2.07
C ASP A 5 -9.47 0.67 1.73
N VAL A 6 -8.19 0.40 2.01
CA VAL A 6 -7.61 -0.93 1.81
C VAL A 6 -7.88 -1.80 3.03
N THR A 7 -8.65 -2.87 2.84
CA THR A 7 -8.97 -3.80 3.92
C THR A 7 -7.71 -4.45 4.49
N ALA A 8 -7.42 -4.11 5.75
CA ALA A 8 -6.35 -4.70 6.55
C ALA A 8 -5.00 -4.75 5.81
N LEU A 9 -4.58 -3.61 5.23
CA LEU A 9 -3.41 -3.48 4.37
C LEU A 9 -2.19 -4.23 4.91
N TYR A 10 -1.77 -3.92 6.13
CA TYR A 10 -0.56 -4.50 6.74
C TYR A 10 -0.59 -6.03 6.76
N THR A 11 -1.71 -6.65 7.12
CA THR A 11 -1.81 -8.11 7.18
C THR A 11 -1.95 -8.78 5.80
N ASN A 12 -2.39 -8.03 4.79
CA ASN A 12 -2.70 -8.56 3.46
C ASN A 12 -1.59 -8.36 2.42
N VAL A 13 -0.68 -7.41 2.65
CA VAL A 13 0.51 -7.18 1.80
C VAL A 13 1.28 -8.47 1.58
N SER A 14 1.70 -8.70 0.33
CA SER A 14 2.65 -9.76 0.01
C SER A 14 4.07 -9.27 0.27
N ASN A 15 4.80 -9.93 1.17
CA ASN A 15 6.19 -9.60 1.48
C ASN A 15 7.08 -9.65 0.24
N ASP A 16 6.94 -10.69 -0.59
CA ASP A 16 7.71 -10.86 -1.81
C ASP A 16 7.45 -9.73 -2.82
N PHE A 17 6.18 -9.33 -2.96
CA PHE A 17 5.82 -8.24 -3.86
C PHE A 17 6.34 -6.90 -3.36
N ALA A 18 6.22 -6.63 -2.06
CA ALA A 18 6.79 -5.42 -1.45
C ALA A 18 8.32 -5.39 -1.63
N MET A 19 9.01 -6.52 -1.43
CA MET A 19 10.45 -6.63 -1.68
C MET A 19 10.81 -6.37 -3.14
N GLN A 20 10.05 -6.92 -4.08
CA GLN A 20 10.26 -6.72 -5.51
C GLN A 20 10.13 -5.23 -5.88
N VAL A 21 9.09 -4.56 -5.38
CA VAL A 21 8.90 -3.12 -5.64
C VAL A 21 10.03 -2.29 -5.05
N ILE A 22 10.49 -2.59 -3.82
CA ILE A 22 11.63 -1.91 -3.22
C ILE A 22 12.90 -2.11 -4.05
N PHE A 23 13.17 -3.33 -4.53
CA PHE A 23 14.32 -3.60 -5.38
C PHE A 23 14.29 -2.74 -6.65
N GLU A 24 13.14 -2.68 -7.33
CA GLU A 24 12.98 -1.88 -8.55
C GLU A 24 13.17 -0.39 -8.27
N LEU A 25 12.61 0.13 -7.17
CA LEU A 25 12.80 1.54 -6.77
C LEU A 25 14.27 1.84 -6.42
N LEU A 26 14.98 0.91 -5.77
CA LEU A 26 16.40 1.07 -5.46
C LEU A 26 17.25 1.11 -6.73
N VAL A 27 16.94 0.28 -7.73
CA VAL A 27 17.64 0.28 -9.03
C VAL A 27 17.32 1.56 -9.80
N GLU A 28 16.05 1.97 -9.86
CA GLU A 28 15.62 3.19 -10.58
C GLU A 28 16.26 4.46 -9.98
N HIS A 29 16.52 4.47 -8.68
CA HIS A 29 16.99 5.65 -7.95
C HIS A 29 18.38 5.49 -7.34
N GLU A 30 19.18 4.52 -7.79
CA GLU A 30 20.49 4.18 -7.23
C GLU A 30 21.40 5.40 -7.08
N GLY A 31 21.42 6.29 -8.08
CA GLY A 31 22.23 7.52 -8.06
C GLY A 31 21.71 8.67 -7.17
N LYS A 32 20.48 8.55 -6.62
CA LYS A 32 19.84 9.56 -5.78
C LYS A 32 19.79 9.15 -4.30
N ILE A 33 19.94 7.86 -4.03
CA ILE A 33 19.82 7.30 -2.68
C ILE A 33 21.22 7.21 -2.05
N LYS A 34 21.34 7.71 -0.81
CA LYS A 34 22.55 7.51 -0.02
C LYS A 34 22.57 6.07 0.49
N MET A 35 23.33 5.21 -0.17
CA MET A 35 23.45 3.80 0.19
C MET A 35 24.39 3.52 1.38
N HIS A 36 25.11 4.55 1.88
CA HIS A 36 25.99 4.45 3.05
C HIS A 36 27.00 3.29 2.99
N GLY A 37 27.49 2.95 1.80
CA GLY A 37 28.46 1.88 1.57
C GLY A 37 27.85 0.49 1.38
N LEU A 38 26.53 0.33 1.43
CA LEU A 38 25.84 -0.91 1.12
C LEU A 38 25.57 -1.03 -0.39
N SER A 39 25.67 -2.24 -0.93
CA SER A 39 25.09 -2.53 -2.24
C SER A 39 23.57 -2.75 -2.14
N ILE A 40 22.87 -2.65 -3.26
CA ILE A 40 21.43 -2.98 -3.33
C ILE A 40 21.19 -4.42 -2.85
N GLN A 41 22.05 -5.38 -3.23
CA GLN A 41 21.91 -6.78 -2.81
C GLN A 41 22.05 -6.94 -1.29
N GLN A 42 22.99 -6.22 -0.67
CA GLN A 42 23.17 -6.24 0.79
C GLN A 42 21.96 -5.64 1.50
N LEU A 43 21.44 -4.51 0.99
CA LEU A 43 20.25 -3.87 1.56
C LEU A 43 19.00 -4.78 1.45
N MET A 44 18.82 -5.44 0.30
CA MET A 44 17.72 -6.38 0.10
C MET A 44 17.83 -7.62 0.99
N ALA A 45 19.06 -8.11 1.24
CA ALA A 45 19.28 -9.20 2.19
C ALA A 45 18.88 -8.78 3.62
N LEU A 46 19.30 -7.59 4.08
CA LEU A 46 18.93 -7.05 5.39
C LEU A 46 17.41 -6.85 5.52
N LEU A 47 16.75 -6.35 4.48
CA LEU A 47 15.30 -6.20 4.44
C LEU A 47 14.60 -7.56 4.57
N LYS A 48 15.09 -8.58 3.86
CA LYS A 48 14.55 -9.94 3.94
C LYS A 48 14.63 -10.49 5.36
N GLU A 49 15.78 -10.34 6.01
CA GLU A 49 15.96 -10.78 7.41
C GLU A 49 15.02 -10.02 8.36
N CYS A 50 14.81 -8.72 8.14
CA CYS A 50 13.87 -7.94 8.93
C CYS A 50 12.43 -8.46 8.78
N LEU A 51 12.02 -8.86 7.58
CA LEU A 51 10.67 -9.37 7.33
C LEU A 51 10.48 -10.79 7.89
N ASN A 52 11.50 -11.64 7.81
CA ASN A 52 11.49 -12.99 8.38
C ASN A 52 11.47 -13.00 9.92
N CYS A 53 12.00 -11.95 10.57
CA CYS A 53 12.05 -11.82 12.02
C CYS A 53 10.75 -11.25 12.64
N SER A 54 9.59 -11.63 12.10
CA SER A 54 8.29 -11.16 12.58
C SER A 54 7.69 -12.14 13.59
N ILE A 55 8.20 -12.13 14.84
CA ILE A 55 7.75 -13.00 15.93
C ILE A 55 6.95 -12.19 16.96
N PHE A 56 5.76 -12.67 17.34
CA PHE A 56 4.94 -12.06 18.38
C PHE A 56 4.46 -13.10 19.40
N ARG A 57 4.11 -12.62 20.60
CA ARG A 57 3.61 -13.47 21.69
C ARG A 57 2.13 -13.21 21.91
N TRP A 58 1.33 -14.27 21.88
CA TRP A 58 -0.11 -14.23 22.16
C TRP A 58 -0.50 -15.39 23.05
N SER A 59 -1.26 -15.14 24.12
CA SER A 59 -1.68 -16.16 25.09
C SER A 59 -0.54 -17.05 25.61
N GLY A 60 0.63 -16.45 25.88
CA GLY A 60 1.81 -17.14 26.38
C GLY A 60 2.58 -17.98 25.35
N LYS A 61 2.13 -18.03 24.08
CA LYS A 61 2.79 -18.77 22.99
C LYS A 61 3.41 -17.81 21.98
N TYR A 62 4.51 -18.24 21.37
CA TYR A 62 5.19 -17.51 20.29
C TYR A 62 4.65 -17.94 18.93
N TYR A 63 4.48 -16.96 18.05
CA TYR A 63 4.01 -17.14 16.69
C TYR A 63 4.90 -16.37 15.73
N ALA A 64 5.17 -16.96 14.57
CA ALA A 64 5.79 -16.25 13.45
C ALA A 64 4.68 -15.76 12.51
N GLN A 65 4.72 -14.49 12.14
CA GLN A 65 3.86 -13.95 11.11
C GLN A 65 4.37 -14.42 9.74
N ILE A 66 3.54 -15.21 9.05
CA ILE A 66 3.90 -15.84 7.77
C ILE A 66 3.50 -15.00 6.54
N ARG A 67 2.70 -13.95 6.73
CA ARG A 67 2.23 -13.06 5.67
C ARG A 67 1.99 -11.67 6.22
N GLY A 68 2.26 -10.67 5.38
CA GLY A 68 2.01 -9.28 5.69
C GLY A 68 3.19 -8.65 6.42
N LEU A 69 2.98 -7.41 6.79
CA LEU A 69 3.92 -6.57 7.50
C LEU A 69 3.50 -6.53 8.97
N ALA A 70 4.44 -6.82 9.87
CA ALA A 70 4.18 -6.75 11.29
C ALA A 70 3.84 -5.31 11.71
N MET A 71 2.67 -5.12 12.31
CA MET A 71 2.29 -3.82 12.86
C MET A 71 3.29 -3.42 13.95
N GLY A 72 3.74 -2.17 13.91
CA GLY A 72 4.81 -1.66 14.79
C GLY A 72 6.23 -1.90 14.28
N GLN A 73 6.42 -2.68 13.22
CA GLN A 73 7.72 -2.75 12.55
C GLN A 73 8.02 -1.42 11.85
N ARG A 74 9.21 -0.84 12.10
CA ARG A 74 9.59 0.48 11.57
C ARG A 74 9.57 0.58 10.05
N LEU A 75 9.82 -0.54 9.36
CA LEU A 75 9.85 -0.59 7.90
C LEU A 75 8.46 -0.81 7.29
N ALA A 76 7.47 -1.24 8.08
CA ALA A 76 6.17 -1.62 7.56
C ALA A 76 5.45 -0.47 6.82
N PRO A 77 5.43 0.79 7.32
CA PRO A 77 4.81 1.89 6.57
C PRO A 77 5.46 2.13 5.20
N SER A 78 6.80 2.12 5.13
CA SER A 78 7.53 2.32 3.86
C SER A 78 7.26 1.19 2.86
N LEU A 79 7.21 -0.06 3.35
CA LEU A 79 6.88 -1.22 2.54
C LEU A 79 5.43 -1.20 2.06
N ALA A 80 4.50 -0.77 2.91
CA ALA A 80 3.09 -0.61 2.54
C ALA A 80 2.93 0.48 1.47
N ILE A 81 3.62 1.61 1.59
CA ILE A 81 3.61 2.68 0.59
C ILE A 81 4.17 2.19 -0.75
N ALA A 82 5.31 1.50 -0.74
CA ALA A 82 5.92 0.93 -1.94
C ALA A 82 5.00 -0.13 -2.58
N PHE A 83 4.43 -1.02 -1.79
CA PHE A 83 3.43 -1.98 -2.27
C PHE A 83 2.27 -1.27 -2.97
N MET A 84 1.70 -0.25 -2.32
CA MET A 84 0.58 0.51 -2.85
C MET A 84 0.91 1.27 -4.13
N SER A 85 2.16 1.73 -4.31
CA SER A 85 2.57 2.42 -5.55
C SER A 85 2.46 1.53 -6.79
N ARG A 86 2.59 0.22 -6.62
CA ARG A 86 2.37 -0.74 -7.70
C ARG A 86 0.90 -1.05 -7.91
N VAL A 87 0.13 -1.20 -6.82
CA VAL A 87 -1.31 -1.46 -6.86
C VAL A 87 -2.08 -0.32 -7.54
N GLU A 88 -1.65 0.93 -7.31
CA GLU A 88 -2.31 2.12 -7.88
C GLU A 88 -1.87 2.44 -9.32
N ALA A 89 -0.78 1.87 -9.84
CA ALA A 89 -0.25 2.21 -11.17
C ALA A 89 -1.27 2.03 -12.32
N PRO A 90 -2.10 0.98 -12.36
CA PRO A 90 -3.16 0.86 -13.38
C PRO A 90 -4.23 1.94 -13.25
N VAL A 91 -4.55 2.36 -12.02
CA VAL A 91 -5.53 3.42 -11.76
C VAL A 91 -5.00 4.78 -12.18
N LEU A 92 -3.74 5.09 -11.87
CA LEU A 92 -3.11 6.32 -12.32
C LEU A 92 -3.08 6.43 -13.85
N SER A 93 -3.03 5.29 -14.55
CA SER A 93 -3.10 5.22 -16.01
C SER A 93 -4.49 5.58 -16.57
N LEU A 94 -5.56 5.46 -15.77
CA LEU A 94 -6.90 5.96 -16.11
C LEU A 94 -7.02 7.49 -16.02
N ARG A 95 -5.99 8.17 -15.49
CA ARG A 95 -5.95 9.64 -15.34
C ARG A 95 -7.15 10.22 -14.58
N PRO A 96 -7.36 9.81 -13.31
CA PRO A 96 -8.33 10.50 -12.46
C PRO A 96 -8.06 12.00 -12.43
N LEU A 97 -9.12 12.79 -12.26
CA LEU A 97 -9.02 14.23 -12.05
C LEU A 97 -8.21 14.55 -10.79
N LEU A 98 -8.34 13.69 -9.77
CA LEU A 98 -7.55 13.75 -8.55
C LEU A 98 -7.38 12.34 -7.98
N TYR A 99 -6.17 12.03 -7.54
CA TYR A 99 -5.86 10.85 -6.74
C TYR A 99 -4.96 11.27 -5.59
N CYS A 100 -5.46 11.14 -4.36
CA CYS A 100 -4.72 11.38 -3.14
C CYS A 100 -4.72 10.11 -2.30
N ARG A 101 -3.60 9.78 -1.66
CA ARG A 101 -3.50 8.62 -0.78
C ARG A 101 -2.70 8.93 0.47
N TYR A 102 -3.21 8.48 1.60
CA TYR A 102 -2.51 8.45 2.88
C TYR A 102 -2.48 7.00 3.37
N ILE A 103 -1.37 6.31 3.12
CA ILE A 103 -1.20 4.88 3.41
C ILE A 103 -2.27 4.04 2.71
N ASP A 104 -3.33 3.64 3.42
CA ASP A 104 -4.49 2.85 3.01
C ASP A 104 -5.71 3.69 2.59
N ASP A 105 -5.84 4.91 3.11
CA ASP A 105 -6.92 5.83 2.77
C ASP A 105 -6.67 6.50 1.42
N CYS A 106 -7.58 6.34 0.47
CA CYS A 106 -7.52 6.96 -0.86
C CYS A 106 -8.70 7.90 -1.07
N PHE A 107 -8.46 9.05 -1.68
CA PHE A 107 -9.48 9.98 -2.14
C PHE A 107 -9.35 10.17 -3.64
N ILE A 108 -10.41 9.85 -4.38
CA ILE A 108 -10.38 9.75 -5.83
C ILE A 108 -11.50 10.57 -6.45
N VAL A 109 -11.17 11.27 -7.53
CA VAL A 109 -12.12 12.04 -8.32
C VAL A 109 -11.99 11.65 -9.79
N PHE A 110 -13.11 11.25 -10.39
CA PHE A 110 -13.26 11.04 -11.83
C PHE A 110 -14.36 11.95 -12.38
N SER A 111 -14.37 12.14 -13.70
CA SER A 111 -15.38 12.94 -14.38
C SER A 111 -16.73 12.23 -14.41
N THR A 112 -16.72 10.89 -14.45
CA THR A 112 -17.93 10.06 -14.54
C THR A 112 -17.95 8.95 -13.49
N GLN A 113 -19.15 8.49 -13.15
CA GLN A 113 -19.33 7.34 -12.26
C GLN A 113 -18.82 6.04 -12.89
N GLU A 114 -18.93 5.89 -14.22
CA GLU A 114 -18.43 4.71 -14.94
C GLU A 114 -16.91 4.56 -14.80
N GLU A 115 -16.15 5.64 -14.95
CA GLU A 115 -14.69 5.62 -14.71
C GLU A 115 -14.35 5.29 -13.25
N MET A 116 -15.14 5.80 -12.30
CA MET A 116 -14.98 5.50 -10.88
C MET A 116 -15.25 4.02 -10.57
N ASP A 117 -16.30 3.44 -11.15
CA ASP A 117 -16.64 2.03 -10.98
C ASP A 117 -15.56 1.13 -11.58
N LYS A 118 -15.07 1.47 -12.79
CA LYS A 118 -13.94 0.76 -13.43
C LYS A 118 -12.66 0.85 -12.60
N CYS A 119 -12.37 2.01 -12.01
CA CYS A 119 -11.24 2.18 -11.09
C CYS A 119 -11.36 1.22 -9.88
N PHE A 120 -12.55 1.16 -9.26
CA PHE A 120 -12.81 0.30 -8.12
C PHE A 120 -12.65 -1.20 -8.45
N GLU A 121 -13.12 -1.61 -9.63
CA GLU A 121 -12.95 -2.98 -10.14
C GLU A 121 -11.47 -3.31 -10.33
N LEU A 122 -10.72 -2.46 -11.06
CA LEU A 122 -9.29 -2.67 -11.33
C LEU A 122 -8.47 -2.81 -10.05
N LEU A 123 -8.74 -1.99 -9.03
CA LEU A 123 -8.04 -2.07 -7.73
C LEU A 123 -8.29 -3.41 -7.04
N ASN A 124 -9.54 -3.90 -7.07
CA ASN A 124 -9.91 -5.16 -6.45
C ASN A 124 -9.44 -6.40 -7.24
N GLU A 125 -9.06 -6.23 -8.50
CA GLU A 125 -8.47 -7.28 -9.36
C GLU A 125 -6.95 -7.43 -9.17
N GLN A 126 -6.26 -6.42 -8.60
CA GLN A 126 -4.79 -6.46 -8.44
C GLN A 126 -4.30 -7.63 -7.58
N SER A 127 -5.12 -8.09 -6.63
CA SER A 127 -4.76 -9.22 -5.76
C SER A 127 -6.00 -9.93 -5.22
N GLN A 128 -5.85 -11.23 -4.97
CA GLN A 128 -6.84 -11.99 -4.21
C GLN A 128 -6.89 -11.58 -2.72
N TYR A 129 -5.80 -11.03 -2.18
CA TYR A 129 -5.67 -10.72 -0.76
C TYR A 129 -5.87 -9.24 -0.42
N THR A 130 -5.59 -8.34 -1.36
CA THR A 130 -5.78 -6.90 -1.18
C THR A 130 -7.13 -6.52 -1.76
N LYS A 131 -8.03 -6.04 -0.91
CA LYS A 131 -9.37 -5.60 -1.29
C LYS A 131 -9.58 -4.17 -0.86
N PHE A 132 -10.39 -3.47 -1.64
CA PHE A 132 -10.74 -2.08 -1.40
C PHE A 132 -12.21 -2.01 -1.05
N THR A 133 -12.53 -1.27 -0.01
CA THR A 133 -13.89 -0.78 0.25
C THR A 133 -14.03 0.62 -0.33
N ARG A 134 -15.26 1.06 -0.54
CA ARG A 134 -15.54 2.41 -1.03
C ARG A 134 -16.67 3.05 -0.25
N GLU A 135 -16.53 4.33 0.00
CA GLU A 135 -17.56 5.20 0.54
C GLU A 135 -17.88 6.30 -0.47
N LYS A 136 -19.19 6.51 -0.65
CA LYS A 136 -19.73 7.54 -1.52
C LYS A 136 -20.17 8.74 -0.69
N PRO A 137 -20.15 9.97 -1.25
CA PRO A 137 -20.65 11.14 -0.55
C PRO A 137 -22.09 10.94 -0.09
N LYS A 138 -22.40 11.45 1.10
CA LYS A 138 -23.75 11.49 1.69
C LYS A 138 -24.03 12.91 2.12
N ASP A 139 -25.25 13.40 1.88
CA ASP A 139 -25.65 14.77 2.26
C ASP A 139 -24.67 15.85 1.77
N ASP A 140 -24.18 15.72 0.53
CA ASP A 140 -23.21 16.61 -0.12
C ASP A 140 -21.82 16.69 0.53
N TRP A 141 -21.42 15.70 1.33
CA TRP A 141 -20.07 15.63 1.87
C TRP A 141 -19.50 14.20 1.92
N LEU A 142 -18.18 14.10 2.07
CA LEU A 142 -17.45 12.84 2.22
C LEU A 142 -16.47 12.92 3.39
N PRO A 143 -16.45 11.93 4.31
CA PRO A 143 -15.41 11.82 5.32
C PRO A 143 -14.09 11.38 4.68
N PHE A 144 -13.00 12.05 5.03
CA PHE A 144 -11.65 11.62 4.66
C PHE A 144 -10.65 12.11 5.71
N LEU A 145 -9.81 11.23 6.29
CA LEU A 145 -8.77 11.61 7.27
C LEU A 145 -9.23 12.55 8.39
N ASN A 146 -10.38 12.24 9.01
CA ASN A 146 -11.02 13.06 10.05
C ASN A 146 -11.44 14.48 9.63
N VAL A 147 -11.56 14.74 8.32
CA VAL A 147 -12.13 15.98 7.79
C VAL A 147 -13.37 15.71 6.94
N GLN A 148 -14.24 16.72 6.87
CA GLN A 148 -15.39 16.76 5.98
C GLN A 148 -14.99 17.45 4.67
N ILE A 149 -15.14 16.76 3.54
CA ILE A 149 -14.90 17.31 2.21
C ILE A 149 -16.24 17.53 1.51
N ASN A 150 -16.47 18.76 1.04
CA ASN A 150 -17.67 19.17 0.29
C ASN A 150 -17.33 19.38 -1.19
#